data_AF-A0A1X2G4J1-F1
#
_entry.id   AF-A0A1X2G4J1-F1
#
_cell.length_a   1.000
_cell.length_b   1.000
_cell.length_c   1.000
_cell.angle_alpha   90.00
_cell.angle_beta   90.00
_cell.angle_gamma   90.00
#
_symmetry.space_group_name_H-M   'P 1'
#
loop_
_entity.id
_entity.type
_entity.pdbx_description
1 polymer ?
#
loop_
_entity_poly.entity_id
_entity_poly.type
_entity_poly.pdbx_seq_one_letter_code
_entity_poly.pdbx_strand_id
1 'polypeptide(L)'
;MTTRWISVAGNRTYISDLPLELQRKIVCHLRSKDLKQLRLTSFSICELVTPHIFESIAIIQEPCQAVLQHLETVTQSSQRASFAPFVKSITVQQDRNLTIPTIQQLLQSFPGAFNLRVPTALLAEALSIIDDIDTLPALSFSPKSTNAFQHSLDTLSTLLLSITKLTLTGTSCARTRVVFRALIPHLTHLRALDITIPIRVTDLQQYCGQLETLAFTFSAKEDYCSLFKCWRAERERRGDPDGVGQPWMSVTNLTARFTAVDHEKLMVDFVAYLTIKFPALTTMNFEPDFYCYPSSGIHGHSMGTVFRHLDVLKITSINGIEASLHALGQFVYHITSLDIDLNCRNVEMADIFKSFPCLQCLRIWNANVVSCSVMNLFTPAHHMLRSLTINHISEYADNQDGRVLERISVWCPSLKHLHIAYRNWTPRIPTPMCLTRNGLLDNLLGKVLGFLPHSPKPMIVALPNVSLSCLEISFDPDVLGSPGLIMFASAASTNSASADPRILKAWFIEPRGKCYGLHVRPWGNDTPKALEDAVANWDLDFDSCSDIASPTLTHNIANLGFISIIYVVSLPQQFLVTSDDFRHSFPMK
;
A
#
# COMPACT_ATOMS: atom_id res chain seq x y z
N MET A 1 10.18 2.95 61.10
CA MET A 1 9.07 3.63 60.40
C MET A 1 8.63 2.73 59.24
N THR A 2 7.58 1.98 59.47
CA THR A 2 6.94 1.04 58.54
C THR A 2 6.04 1.80 57.58
N THR A 3 6.41 1.87 56.31
CA THR A 3 5.53 2.29 55.22
C THR A 3 4.48 1.21 55.00
N ARG A 4 3.26 1.47 55.50
CA ARG A 4 2.06 0.68 55.22
C ARG A 4 1.78 0.73 53.72
N TRP A 5 1.95 -0.41 53.06
CA TRP A 5 1.23 -0.70 51.83
C TRP A 5 -0.25 -0.81 52.19
N ILE A 6 -1.04 0.17 51.78
CA ILE A 6 -2.49 0.04 51.77
C ILE A 6 -2.80 -0.97 50.67
N SER A 7 -3.07 -2.21 51.08
CA SER A 7 -3.86 -3.17 50.32
C SER A 7 -5.24 -2.53 50.07
N VAL A 8 -5.42 -1.95 48.88
CA VAL A 8 -6.77 -1.68 48.36
C VAL A 8 -7.25 -2.97 47.74
N ALA A 9 -8.26 -3.55 48.36
CA ALA A 9 -9.02 -4.65 47.82
C ALA A 9 -9.56 -4.32 46.42
N GLY A 10 -9.19 -5.12 45.42
CA GLY A 10 -10.16 -5.77 44.54
C GLY A 10 -10.96 -4.96 43.51
N ASN A 11 -10.73 -3.66 43.27
CA ASN A 11 -11.36 -3.00 42.13
C ASN A 11 -10.57 -3.28 40.84
N ARG A 12 -10.85 -4.42 40.19
CA ARG A 12 -10.53 -4.58 38.77
C ARG A 12 -11.33 -3.54 38.02
N THR A 13 -10.69 -2.48 37.54
CA THR A 13 -11.29 -1.55 36.58
C THR A 13 -11.50 -2.32 35.28
N TYR A 14 -12.75 -2.54 34.90
CA TYR A 14 -13.12 -3.20 33.66
C TYR A 14 -13.20 -2.17 32.53
N ILE A 15 -13.01 -2.61 31.28
CA ILE A 15 -13.15 -1.73 30.11
C ILE A 15 -14.57 -1.14 30.01
N SER A 16 -15.56 -1.82 30.59
CA SER A 16 -16.95 -1.35 30.74
C SER A 16 -17.09 -0.12 31.62
N ASP A 17 -16.11 0.14 32.49
CA ASP A 17 -16.13 1.26 33.45
C ASP A 17 -15.58 2.55 32.81
N LEU A 18 -15.02 2.48 31.60
CA LEU A 18 -14.60 3.65 30.85
C LEU A 18 -15.81 4.41 30.28
N PRO A 19 -15.74 5.74 30.12
CA PRO A 19 -16.72 6.49 29.34
C PRO A 19 -16.94 5.89 27.95
N LEU A 20 -18.21 5.85 27.49
CA LEU A 20 -18.59 5.26 26.21
C LEU A 20 -17.78 5.82 25.02
N GLU A 21 -17.42 7.10 25.05
CA GLU A 21 -16.60 7.75 24.02
C GLU A 21 -15.19 7.16 23.94
N LEU A 22 -14.58 6.83 25.09
CA LEU A 22 -13.27 6.18 25.13
C LEU A 22 -13.38 4.73 24.70
N GLN A 23 -14.43 4.02 25.09
CA GLN A 23 -14.68 2.66 24.61
C GLN A 23 -14.84 2.63 23.07
N ARG A 24 -15.61 3.56 22.49
CA ARG A 24 -15.74 3.74 21.03
C ARG A 24 -14.40 3.99 20.37
N LYS A 25 -13.59 4.89 20.92
CA LYS A 25 -12.23 5.16 20.40
C LYS A 25 -11.37 3.90 20.44
N ILE A 26 -11.37 3.13 21.52
CA ILE A 26 -10.60 1.88 21.62
C ILE A 26 -11.04 0.91 20.53
N VAL A 27 -12.34 0.67 20.40
CA VAL A 27 -12.93 -0.23 19.40
C VAL A 27 -12.54 0.16 17.97
N CYS A 28 -12.52 1.46 17.63
CA CYS A 28 -12.09 1.92 16.32
C CYS A 28 -10.61 1.63 15.96
N HIS A 29 -9.76 1.30 16.94
CA HIS A 29 -8.34 1.00 16.69
C HIS A 29 -8.03 -0.50 16.76
N LEU A 30 -9.03 -1.34 17.03
CA LEU A 30 -8.87 -2.79 17.13
C LEU A 30 -9.09 -3.47 15.78
N ARG A 31 -8.41 -4.60 15.58
CA ARG A 31 -8.52 -5.36 14.34
C ARG A 31 -9.83 -6.14 14.32
N SER A 32 -10.32 -6.46 13.12
CA SER A 32 -11.54 -7.27 12.95
C SER A 32 -11.53 -8.58 13.74
N LYS A 33 -10.38 -9.25 13.89
CA LYS A 33 -10.24 -10.47 14.69
C LYS A 33 -10.47 -10.20 16.18
N ASP A 34 -9.88 -9.14 16.70
CA ASP A 34 -9.96 -8.75 18.11
C ASP A 34 -11.38 -8.26 18.44
N LEU A 35 -12.01 -7.52 17.51
CA LEU A 35 -13.41 -7.10 17.61
C LEU A 35 -14.36 -8.30 17.69
N LYS A 36 -14.16 -9.33 16.87
CA LYS A 36 -14.95 -10.58 16.91
C LYS A 36 -14.83 -11.28 18.25
N GLN A 37 -13.65 -11.30 18.86
CA GLN A 37 -13.45 -11.87 20.20
C GLN A 37 -14.11 -11.01 21.29
N LEU A 38 -13.93 -9.68 21.23
CA LEU A 38 -14.53 -8.75 22.17
C LEU A 38 -16.05 -8.81 22.18
N ARG A 39 -16.68 -9.06 21.03
CA ARG A 39 -18.13 -9.24 20.91
C ARG A 39 -18.67 -10.32 21.86
N LEU A 40 -17.86 -11.33 22.20
CA LEU A 40 -18.26 -12.46 23.04
C LEU A 40 -18.09 -12.21 24.55
N THR A 41 -17.55 -11.04 24.95
CA THR A 41 -17.16 -10.79 26.35
C THR A 41 -18.29 -10.28 27.23
N SER A 42 -19.15 -9.40 26.71
CA SER A 42 -20.32 -8.87 27.43
C SER A 42 -21.34 -8.30 26.44
N PHE A 43 -22.58 -8.14 26.91
CA PHE A 43 -23.66 -7.57 26.10
C PHE A 43 -23.38 -6.11 25.68
N SER A 44 -22.90 -5.26 26.59
CA SER A 44 -22.59 -3.86 26.29
C SER A 44 -21.47 -3.71 25.27
N ILE A 45 -20.42 -4.54 25.38
CA ILE A 45 -19.33 -4.58 24.40
C ILE A 45 -19.84 -5.14 23.08
N CYS A 46 -20.72 -6.14 23.10
CA CYS A 46 -21.35 -6.68 21.89
C CYS A 46 -22.10 -5.58 21.11
N GLU A 47 -22.95 -4.79 21.77
CA GLU A 47 -23.64 -3.66 21.12
C GLU A 47 -22.68 -2.61 20.59
N LEU A 48 -21.57 -2.37 21.30
CA LEU A 48 -20.55 -1.42 20.89
C LEU A 48 -19.76 -1.87 19.65
N VAL A 49 -19.34 -3.13 19.58
CA VAL A 49 -18.47 -3.64 18.50
C VAL A 49 -19.23 -4.13 17.27
N THR A 50 -20.49 -4.56 17.43
CA THR A 50 -21.31 -5.12 16.34
C THR A 50 -21.39 -4.15 15.13
N PRO A 51 -21.62 -2.83 15.30
CA PRO A 51 -21.62 -1.89 14.19
C PRO A 51 -20.31 -1.85 13.40
N HIS A 52 -19.17 -2.01 14.09
CA HIS A 52 -17.83 -1.97 13.47
C HIS A 52 -17.46 -3.28 12.78
N ILE A 53 -17.96 -4.41 13.26
CA ILE A 53 -17.73 -5.73 12.64
C ILE A 53 -18.54 -5.87 11.35
N PHE A 54 -19.77 -5.36 11.33
CA PHE A 54 -20.72 -5.53 10.23
C PHE A 54 -20.85 -4.29 9.34
N GLU A 55 -19.92 -3.34 9.41
CA GLU A 55 -19.93 -2.17 8.53
C GLU A 55 -19.80 -2.55 7.04
N SER A 56 -19.13 -3.67 6.76
CA SER A 56 -18.98 -4.24 5.42
C SER A 56 -19.29 -5.74 5.43
N ILE A 57 -20.05 -6.19 4.43
CA ILE A 57 -20.36 -7.60 4.20
C ILE A 57 -19.74 -8.03 2.87
N ALA A 58 -19.04 -9.16 2.88
CA ALA A 58 -18.48 -9.78 1.69
C ALA A 58 -19.08 -11.18 1.50
N ILE A 59 -19.73 -11.40 0.36
CA ILE A 59 -20.29 -12.68 -0.07
C ILE A 59 -19.35 -13.24 -1.14
N ILE A 60 -18.58 -14.28 -0.78
CA ILE A 60 -17.43 -14.74 -1.59
C ILE A 60 -17.70 -16.08 -2.28
N GLN A 61 -18.38 -17.03 -1.60
CA GLN A 61 -18.57 -18.41 -2.09
C GLN A 61 -19.91 -19.04 -1.68
N GLU A 62 -20.61 -18.52 -0.67
CA GLU A 62 -21.91 -19.04 -0.26
C GLU A 62 -23.03 -18.49 -1.16
N PRO A 63 -24.09 -19.28 -1.42
CA PRO A 63 -25.21 -18.79 -2.18
C PRO A 63 -25.81 -17.58 -1.47
N CYS A 64 -25.92 -16.45 -2.18
CA CYS A 64 -26.52 -15.23 -1.63
C CYS A 64 -27.89 -15.49 -0.98
N GLN A 65 -28.63 -16.49 -1.48
CA GLN A 65 -29.91 -16.93 -0.92
C GLN A 65 -29.82 -17.46 0.52
N ALA A 66 -28.75 -18.13 0.93
CA ALA A 66 -28.61 -18.62 2.31
C ALA A 66 -28.44 -17.46 3.30
N VAL A 67 -27.70 -16.42 2.89
CA VAL A 67 -27.57 -15.17 3.66
C VAL A 67 -28.93 -14.47 3.78
N LEU A 68 -29.68 -14.38 2.67
CA LEU A 68 -31.01 -13.78 2.66
C LEU A 68 -32.00 -14.55 3.53
N GLN A 69 -32.03 -15.89 3.44
CA GLN A 69 -32.86 -16.74 4.31
C GLN A 69 -32.50 -16.58 5.79
N HIS A 70 -31.22 -16.45 6.10
CA HIS A 70 -30.76 -16.17 7.46
C HIS A 70 -31.23 -14.80 7.95
N LEU A 71 -31.15 -13.76 7.11
CA LEU A 71 -31.64 -12.43 7.44
C LEU A 71 -33.17 -12.39 7.62
N GLU A 72 -33.92 -13.09 6.77
CA GLU A 72 -35.37 -13.22 6.87
C GLU A 72 -35.79 -13.96 8.15
N THR A 73 -35.08 -15.03 8.54
CA THR A 73 -35.34 -15.72 9.81
C THR A 73 -34.96 -14.88 11.02
N VAL A 74 -33.85 -14.13 10.96
CA VAL A 74 -33.43 -13.23 12.04
C VAL A 74 -34.39 -12.06 12.21
N THR A 75 -34.91 -11.48 11.13
CA THR A 75 -35.90 -10.37 11.19
C THR A 75 -37.26 -10.80 11.73
N GLN A 76 -37.65 -12.07 11.54
CA GLN A 76 -38.86 -12.66 12.13
C GLN A 76 -38.69 -12.99 13.62
N SER A 77 -37.46 -13.28 14.06
CA SER A 77 -37.14 -13.41 15.48
C SER A 77 -37.01 -12.02 16.09
N SER A 78 -37.85 -11.66 17.06
CA SER A 78 -37.95 -10.33 17.68
C SER A 78 -36.73 -9.88 18.52
N GLN A 79 -35.52 -10.36 18.20
CA GLN A 79 -34.29 -9.95 18.86
C GLN A 79 -33.71 -8.67 18.24
N ARG A 80 -33.62 -7.64 19.10
CA ARG A 80 -33.15 -6.26 18.85
C ARG A 80 -31.68 -6.12 18.38
N ALA A 81 -31.06 -7.17 17.85
CA ALA A 81 -29.68 -7.18 17.36
C ALA A 81 -29.60 -7.35 15.84
N SER A 82 -30.48 -6.69 15.09
CA SER A 82 -30.33 -6.64 13.64
C SER A 82 -29.09 -5.81 13.30
N PHE A 83 -28.06 -6.43 12.75
CA PHE A 83 -26.85 -5.75 12.30
C PHE A 83 -27.07 -4.97 10.99
N ALA A 84 -28.19 -5.24 10.32
CA ALA A 84 -28.54 -4.68 9.02
C ALA A 84 -28.46 -3.14 8.91
N PRO A 85 -28.89 -2.35 9.91
CA PRO A 85 -28.78 -0.89 9.85
C PRO A 85 -27.33 -0.38 9.84
N PHE A 86 -26.37 -1.19 10.30
CA PHE A 86 -24.97 -0.80 10.38
C PHE A 86 -24.18 -1.14 9.11
N VAL A 87 -24.75 -1.97 8.23
CA VAL A 87 -24.13 -2.36 6.97
C VAL A 87 -24.14 -1.18 6.02
N LYS A 88 -22.95 -0.71 5.66
CA LYS A 88 -22.74 0.41 4.74
C LYS A 88 -22.22 -0.04 3.38
N SER A 89 -21.54 -1.18 3.36
CA SER A 89 -20.83 -1.70 2.19
C SER A 89 -21.18 -3.16 1.93
N ILE A 90 -21.60 -3.47 0.71
CA ILE A 90 -21.93 -4.81 0.24
C ILE A 90 -20.97 -5.18 -0.88
N THR A 91 -20.24 -6.27 -0.71
CA THR A 91 -19.37 -6.85 -1.74
C THR A 91 -19.85 -8.23 -2.09
N VAL A 92 -20.12 -8.46 -3.37
CA VAL A 92 -20.46 -9.76 -3.92
C VAL A 92 -19.39 -10.17 -4.92
N GLN A 93 -18.71 -11.28 -4.67
CA GLN A 93 -17.78 -11.88 -5.62
C GLN A 93 -18.49 -12.92 -6.48
N GLN A 94 -17.87 -13.28 -7.61
CA GLN A 94 -18.41 -14.15 -8.65
C GLN A 94 -19.22 -15.34 -8.10
N ASP A 95 -20.55 -15.21 -8.13
CA ASP A 95 -21.51 -16.27 -7.86
C ASP A 95 -22.27 -16.55 -9.17
N ARG A 96 -22.31 -17.82 -9.59
CA ARG A 96 -23.00 -18.25 -10.82
C ARG A 96 -24.51 -18.03 -10.74
N ASN A 97 -25.05 -17.89 -9.53
CA ASN A 97 -26.47 -17.72 -9.27
C ASN A 97 -26.84 -16.27 -8.89
N LEU A 98 -25.92 -15.31 -9.07
CA LEU A 98 -26.21 -13.92 -8.75
C LEU A 98 -27.18 -13.33 -9.76
N THR A 99 -28.36 -12.91 -9.28
CA THR A 99 -29.39 -12.29 -10.10
C THR A 99 -29.77 -10.88 -9.61
N ILE A 100 -30.35 -10.06 -10.48
CA ILE A 100 -30.85 -8.71 -10.13
C ILE A 100 -31.84 -8.78 -8.94
N PRO A 101 -32.83 -9.71 -8.90
CA PRO A 101 -33.69 -9.87 -7.73
C PRO A 101 -32.94 -10.20 -6.44
N THR A 102 -31.85 -10.96 -6.52
CA THR A 102 -31.03 -11.29 -5.34
C THR A 102 -30.34 -10.04 -4.79
N ILE A 103 -29.79 -9.19 -5.66
CA ILE A 103 -29.21 -7.89 -5.27
C ILE A 103 -30.28 -6.97 -4.69
N GLN A 104 -31.48 -6.97 -5.27
CA GLN A 104 -32.61 -6.22 -4.73
C GLN A 104 -32.95 -6.63 -3.30
N GLN A 105 -33.08 -7.93 -3.04
CA GLN A 105 -33.35 -8.44 -1.71
C GLN A 105 -32.24 -8.09 -0.72
N LEU A 106 -30.97 -8.10 -1.15
CA LEU A 106 -29.83 -7.68 -0.32
C LEU A 106 -29.92 -6.20 0.04
N LEU A 107 -30.19 -5.32 -0.93
CA LEU A 107 -30.30 -3.88 -0.68
C LEU A 107 -31.51 -3.54 0.19
N GLN A 108 -32.63 -4.25 0.02
CA GLN A 108 -33.79 -4.13 0.90
C GLN A 108 -33.49 -4.60 2.32
N SER A 109 -32.68 -5.65 2.45
CA SER A 109 -32.23 -6.16 3.76
C SER A 109 -31.24 -5.22 4.44
N PHE A 110 -30.55 -4.35 3.70
CA PHE A 110 -29.51 -3.45 4.20
C PHE A 110 -29.77 -1.98 3.79
N PRO A 111 -30.77 -1.33 4.39
CA PRO A 111 -31.21 0.01 3.96
C PRO A 111 -30.16 1.12 4.16
N GLY A 112 -29.15 0.90 5.01
CA GLY A 112 -28.03 1.82 5.23
C GLY A 112 -26.87 1.69 4.23
N ALA A 113 -26.95 0.73 3.30
CA ALA A 113 -25.89 0.48 2.34
C ALA A 113 -25.81 1.60 1.29
N PHE A 114 -24.61 2.18 1.15
CA PHE A 114 -24.32 3.20 0.14
C PHE A 114 -23.14 2.81 -0.77
N ASN A 115 -22.44 1.73 -0.45
CA ASN A 115 -21.36 1.17 -1.26
C ASN A 115 -21.71 -0.22 -1.74
N LEU A 116 -21.68 -0.42 -3.06
CA LEU A 116 -22.01 -1.69 -3.70
C LEU A 116 -20.88 -2.10 -4.66
N ARG A 117 -20.34 -3.29 -4.43
CA ARG A 117 -19.37 -3.95 -5.30
C ARG A 117 -19.95 -5.24 -5.84
N VAL A 118 -20.15 -5.32 -7.15
CA VAL A 118 -20.78 -6.47 -7.82
C VAL A 118 -20.03 -6.86 -9.11
N PRO A 119 -20.20 -8.09 -9.62
CA PRO A 119 -19.67 -8.48 -10.91
C PRO A 119 -20.36 -7.75 -12.07
N THR A 120 -19.58 -7.28 -13.05
CA THR A 120 -20.05 -6.69 -14.31
C THR A 120 -20.98 -7.62 -15.07
N ALA A 121 -20.79 -8.94 -14.93
CA ALA A 121 -21.65 -9.96 -15.56
C ALA A 121 -23.13 -9.85 -15.15
N LEU A 122 -23.44 -9.31 -13.96
CA LEU A 122 -24.82 -9.06 -13.53
C LEU A 122 -25.59 -8.19 -14.52
N LEU A 123 -24.91 -7.22 -15.15
CA LEU A 123 -25.55 -6.36 -16.15
C LEU A 123 -25.98 -7.14 -17.39
N ALA A 124 -25.32 -8.26 -17.71
CA ALA A 124 -25.71 -9.08 -18.85
C ALA A 124 -27.08 -9.75 -18.66
N GLU A 125 -27.52 -9.95 -17.40
CA GLU A 125 -28.83 -10.50 -17.09
C GLU A 125 -29.97 -9.60 -17.58
N ALA A 126 -29.80 -8.27 -17.54
CA ALA A 126 -30.79 -7.32 -18.06
C ALA A 126 -31.06 -7.49 -19.57
N LEU A 127 -30.12 -8.11 -20.30
CA LEU A 127 -30.27 -8.48 -21.70
C LEU A 127 -30.55 -9.97 -21.91
N SER A 128 -30.50 -10.81 -20.89
CA SER A 128 -30.72 -12.26 -21.02
C SER A 128 -32.14 -12.62 -21.47
N ILE A 129 -33.08 -11.68 -21.36
CA ILE A 129 -34.48 -11.81 -21.79
C ILE A 129 -34.62 -11.54 -23.32
N ILE A 130 -33.55 -11.10 -23.98
CA ILE A 130 -33.54 -10.79 -25.42
C ILE A 130 -32.73 -11.88 -26.14
N ASP A 131 -33.41 -12.74 -26.89
CA ASP A 131 -32.80 -13.93 -27.52
C ASP A 131 -31.86 -13.61 -28.71
N ASP A 132 -32.04 -12.47 -29.41
CA ASP A 132 -31.31 -12.14 -30.66
C ASP A 132 -30.29 -10.99 -30.49
N ILE A 133 -29.14 -11.28 -29.88
CA ILE A 133 -28.12 -10.26 -29.56
C ILE A 133 -26.89 -10.33 -30.50
N ASP A 134 -26.73 -11.40 -31.27
CA ASP A 134 -25.53 -11.58 -32.11
C ASP A 134 -25.51 -10.69 -33.38
N THR A 135 -26.56 -9.91 -33.63
CA THR A 135 -26.73 -8.99 -34.79
C THR A 135 -26.83 -7.51 -34.36
N LEU A 136 -26.07 -7.15 -33.32
CA LEU A 136 -26.22 -5.92 -32.55
C LEU A 136 -25.96 -4.55 -33.23
N PRO A 137 -25.34 -4.37 -34.42
CA PRO A 137 -25.15 -3.02 -34.92
C PRO A 137 -26.39 -2.37 -35.54
N ALA A 138 -27.51 -3.08 -35.77
CA ALA A 138 -28.55 -2.56 -36.69
C ALA A 138 -30.02 -2.94 -36.43
N LEU A 139 -30.40 -3.56 -35.31
CA LEU A 139 -31.80 -4.00 -35.13
C LEU A 139 -32.61 -3.16 -34.14
N SER A 140 -33.68 -2.59 -34.66
CA SER A 140 -34.84 -2.13 -33.91
C SER A 140 -35.43 -3.29 -33.11
N PHE A 141 -35.27 -3.27 -31.79
CA PHE A 141 -35.93 -4.22 -30.90
C PHE A 141 -37.43 -4.29 -31.18
N SER A 142 -38.02 -5.49 -31.09
CA SER A 142 -39.48 -5.59 -31.06
C SER A 142 -40.01 -4.74 -29.88
N PRO A 143 -41.19 -4.10 -29.99
CA PRO A 143 -41.73 -3.27 -28.90
C PRO A 143 -41.79 -4.02 -27.56
N LYS A 144 -42.04 -5.33 -27.61
CA LYS A 144 -42.06 -6.20 -26.42
C LYS A 144 -40.67 -6.35 -25.78
N SER A 145 -39.64 -6.55 -26.59
CA SER A 145 -38.24 -6.66 -26.12
C SER A 145 -37.74 -5.32 -25.56
N THR A 146 -38.08 -4.19 -26.20
CA THR A 146 -37.77 -2.85 -25.69
C THR A 146 -38.41 -2.60 -24.34
N ASN A 147 -39.68 -2.95 -24.17
CA ASN A 147 -40.40 -2.77 -22.90
C ASN A 147 -39.80 -3.64 -21.78
N ALA A 148 -39.44 -4.90 -22.08
CA ALA A 148 -38.82 -5.79 -21.10
C ALA A 148 -37.42 -5.30 -20.67
N PHE A 149 -36.63 -4.81 -21.63
CA PHE A 149 -35.33 -4.20 -21.36
C PHE A 149 -35.45 -2.93 -20.51
N GLN A 150 -36.37 -2.04 -20.88
CA GLN A 150 -36.61 -0.80 -20.13
C GLN A 150 -37.07 -1.10 -18.71
N HIS A 151 -37.99 -2.06 -18.51
CA HIS A 151 -38.41 -2.51 -17.18
C HIS A 151 -37.22 -3.02 -16.34
N SER A 152 -36.30 -3.75 -16.97
CA SER A 152 -35.09 -4.26 -16.30
C SER A 152 -34.13 -3.13 -15.92
N LEU A 153 -33.98 -2.11 -16.78
CA LEU A 153 -33.22 -0.89 -16.48
C LEU A 153 -33.85 -0.04 -15.38
N ASP A 154 -35.18 0.12 -15.41
CA ASP A 154 -35.93 0.86 -14.39
C ASP A 154 -35.81 0.16 -13.02
N THR A 155 -35.84 -1.17 -13.02
CA THR A 155 -35.56 -1.97 -11.83
C THR A 155 -34.13 -1.69 -11.33
N LEU A 156 -33.11 -1.89 -12.18
CA LEU A 156 -31.71 -1.65 -11.82
C LEU A 156 -31.42 -0.24 -11.31
N SER A 157 -31.99 0.78 -11.97
CA SER A 157 -31.82 2.17 -11.55
C SER A 157 -32.43 2.44 -10.19
N THR A 158 -33.66 1.94 -9.94
CA THR A 158 -34.33 2.06 -8.64
C THR A 158 -33.52 1.41 -7.53
N LEU A 159 -32.90 0.26 -7.79
CA LEU A 159 -32.03 -0.43 -6.82
C LEU A 159 -30.82 0.40 -6.42
N LEU A 160 -30.28 1.17 -7.36
CA LEU A 160 -29.03 1.90 -7.16
C LEU A 160 -29.23 3.29 -6.54
N LEU A 161 -30.46 3.77 -6.32
CA LEU A 161 -30.74 5.13 -5.81
C LEU A 161 -30.09 5.44 -4.45
N SER A 162 -29.97 4.45 -3.56
CA SER A 162 -29.28 4.63 -2.26
C SER A 162 -27.76 4.49 -2.35
N ILE A 163 -27.26 3.95 -3.45
CA ILE A 163 -25.83 3.67 -3.66
C ILE A 163 -25.15 4.94 -4.17
N THR A 164 -24.17 5.42 -3.41
CA THR A 164 -23.32 6.55 -3.80
C THR A 164 -21.95 6.09 -4.31
N LYS A 165 -21.55 4.84 -4.02
CA LYS A 165 -20.30 4.23 -4.47
C LYS A 165 -20.59 2.91 -5.18
N LEU A 166 -20.29 2.83 -6.47
CA LEU A 166 -20.52 1.65 -7.29
C LEU A 166 -19.18 1.11 -7.84
N THR A 167 -18.92 -0.18 -7.62
CA THR A 167 -17.77 -0.88 -8.19
C THR A 167 -18.23 -2.08 -9.01
N LEU A 168 -17.93 -2.06 -10.30
CA LEU A 168 -18.20 -3.15 -11.23
C LEU A 168 -16.92 -3.95 -11.47
N THR A 169 -16.95 -5.25 -11.18
CA THR A 169 -15.77 -6.13 -11.22
C THR A 169 -15.84 -7.20 -12.30
N GLY A 170 -14.68 -7.66 -12.76
CA GLY A 170 -14.59 -8.72 -13.76
C GLY A 170 -14.57 -8.18 -15.20
N THR A 171 -14.74 -9.10 -16.15
CA THR A 171 -14.59 -8.81 -17.57
C THR A 171 -15.84 -8.15 -18.14
N SER A 172 -15.65 -7.21 -19.07
CA SER A 172 -16.73 -6.61 -19.83
C SER A 172 -16.93 -7.37 -21.15
N CYS A 173 -18.18 -7.48 -21.59
CA CYS A 173 -18.54 -7.98 -22.91
C CYS A 173 -19.44 -6.96 -23.63
N ALA A 174 -19.72 -7.19 -24.91
CA ALA A 174 -20.59 -6.30 -25.71
C ALA A 174 -21.95 -6.04 -25.03
N ARG A 175 -22.58 -7.08 -24.47
CA ARG A 175 -23.86 -6.99 -23.77
C ARG A 175 -23.80 -6.04 -22.57
N THR A 176 -22.82 -6.25 -21.68
CA THR A 176 -22.65 -5.42 -20.47
C THR A 176 -22.38 -3.95 -20.80
N ARG A 177 -21.69 -3.66 -21.91
CA ARG A 177 -21.44 -2.28 -22.37
C ARG A 177 -22.72 -1.55 -22.76
N VAL A 178 -23.62 -2.24 -23.46
CA VAL A 178 -24.90 -1.66 -23.92
C VAL A 178 -25.79 -1.32 -22.73
N VAL A 179 -25.95 -2.28 -21.82
CA VAL A 179 -26.75 -2.10 -20.58
C VAL A 179 -26.20 -0.95 -19.76
N PHE A 180 -24.88 -0.96 -19.54
CA PHE A 180 -24.29 0.06 -18.68
C PHE A 180 -24.42 1.46 -19.27
N ARG A 181 -24.26 1.62 -20.59
CA ARG A 181 -24.51 2.92 -21.26
C ARG A 181 -25.95 3.41 -21.07
N ALA A 182 -26.92 2.51 -21.12
CA ALA A 182 -28.32 2.85 -20.87
C ALA A 182 -28.60 3.14 -19.39
N LEU A 183 -27.82 2.58 -18.48
CA LEU A 183 -27.95 2.81 -17.04
C LEU A 183 -27.36 4.15 -16.58
N ILE A 184 -26.29 4.66 -17.22
CA ILE A 184 -25.57 5.89 -16.84
C ILE A 184 -26.50 7.08 -16.52
N PRO A 185 -27.52 7.42 -17.35
CA PRO A 185 -28.42 8.54 -17.07
C PRO A 185 -29.18 8.44 -15.75
N HIS A 186 -29.28 7.25 -15.16
CA HIS A 186 -29.95 6.99 -13.90
C HIS A 186 -29.00 6.96 -12.69
N LEU A 187 -27.70 7.17 -12.90
CA LEU A 187 -26.66 7.10 -11.87
C LEU A 187 -26.12 8.48 -11.46
N THR A 188 -26.94 9.53 -11.59
CA THR A 188 -26.53 10.93 -11.42
C THR A 188 -26.14 11.30 -9.99
N HIS A 189 -26.60 10.51 -9.01
CA HIS A 189 -26.31 10.67 -7.59
C HIS A 189 -24.99 10.03 -7.13
N LEU A 190 -24.29 9.29 -8.00
CA LEU A 190 -23.04 8.65 -7.65
C LEU A 190 -21.92 9.66 -7.32
N ARG A 191 -21.16 9.34 -6.28
CA ARG A 191 -19.96 10.06 -5.81
C ARG A 191 -18.67 9.29 -6.10
N ALA A 192 -18.74 7.96 -6.12
CA ALA A 192 -17.61 7.12 -6.53
C ALA A 192 -18.04 6.06 -7.54
N LEU A 193 -17.26 5.90 -8.60
CA LEU A 193 -17.49 4.91 -9.63
C LEU A 193 -16.16 4.21 -10.00
N ASP A 194 -16.10 2.89 -9.83
CA ASP A 194 -15.00 2.06 -10.33
C ASP A 194 -15.53 1.08 -11.38
N ILE A 195 -15.05 1.25 -12.61
CA ILE A 195 -15.52 0.53 -13.78
C ILE A 195 -14.35 -0.06 -14.57
N THR A 196 -14.53 -1.30 -14.99
CA THR A 196 -13.66 -1.97 -15.99
C THR A 196 -14.26 -1.90 -17.39
N ILE A 197 -15.46 -1.32 -17.53
CA ILE A 197 -16.23 -1.24 -18.78
C ILE A 197 -15.76 -0.02 -19.60
N PRO A 198 -15.37 -0.18 -20.87
CA PRO A 198 -14.98 0.92 -21.75
C PRO A 198 -16.14 1.87 -22.07
N ILE A 199 -16.02 3.15 -21.67
CA ILE A 199 -17.06 4.18 -21.84
C ILE A 199 -16.43 5.53 -22.16
N ARG A 200 -17.20 6.40 -22.82
CA ARG A 200 -16.83 7.80 -23.01
C ARG A 200 -17.00 8.57 -21.70
N VAL A 201 -15.90 9.15 -21.19
CA VAL A 201 -15.86 10.03 -20.02
C VAL A 201 -16.78 11.25 -20.20
N THR A 202 -17.07 11.68 -21.43
CA THR A 202 -18.09 12.73 -21.71
C THR A 202 -19.48 12.31 -21.27
N ASP A 203 -19.87 11.07 -21.55
CA ASP A 203 -21.18 10.55 -21.17
C ASP A 203 -21.25 10.45 -19.65
N LEU A 204 -20.18 9.96 -19.01
CA LEU A 204 -20.07 9.93 -17.56
C LEU A 204 -20.09 11.35 -16.95
N GLN A 205 -19.42 12.33 -17.55
CA GLN A 205 -19.41 13.71 -17.04
C GLN A 205 -20.78 14.37 -17.19
N GLN A 206 -21.48 14.12 -18.29
CA GLN A 206 -22.79 14.68 -18.56
C GLN A 206 -23.82 14.22 -17.53
N TYR A 207 -23.86 12.92 -17.24
CA TYR A 207 -24.88 12.35 -16.36
C TYR A 207 -24.42 12.24 -14.90
N CYS A 208 -23.16 11.91 -14.65
CA CYS A 208 -22.60 11.71 -13.31
C CYS A 208 -21.67 12.85 -12.90
N GLY A 209 -22.00 14.11 -13.23
CA GLY A 209 -21.13 15.28 -13.04
C GLY A 209 -20.70 15.57 -11.59
N GLN A 210 -21.30 14.93 -10.58
CA GLN A 210 -20.94 15.07 -9.16
C GLN A 210 -19.94 14.02 -8.65
N LEU A 211 -19.41 13.16 -9.52
CA LEU A 211 -18.41 12.17 -9.14
C LEU A 211 -17.15 12.83 -8.55
N GLU A 212 -16.74 12.34 -7.38
CA GLU A 212 -15.54 12.75 -6.66
C GLU A 212 -14.41 11.73 -6.84
N THR A 213 -14.78 10.45 -6.98
CA THR A 213 -13.83 9.35 -7.19
C THR A 213 -14.18 8.60 -8.46
N LEU A 214 -13.21 8.47 -9.37
CA LEU A 214 -13.39 7.74 -10.63
C LEU A 214 -12.24 6.76 -10.83
N ALA A 215 -12.56 5.51 -11.11
CA ALA A 215 -11.61 4.50 -11.53
C ALA A 215 -12.03 3.93 -12.88
N PHE A 216 -11.13 3.98 -13.87
CA PHE A 216 -11.41 3.52 -15.23
C PHE A 216 -10.18 2.92 -15.90
N THR A 217 -10.42 2.16 -16.97
CA THR A 217 -9.38 1.53 -17.79
C THR A 217 -9.33 2.12 -19.20
N PHE A 218 -8.14 2.47 -19.66
CA PHE A 218 -7.81 2.79 -21.04
C PHE A 218 -7.03 1.62 -21.67
N SER A 219 -7.47 1.16 -22.85
CA SER A 219 -6.79 0.13 -23.64
C SER A 219 -6.55 0.61 -25.07
N ALA A 220 -5.30 0.55 -25.54
CA ALA A 220 -4.93 0.95 -26.89
C ALA A 220 -5.42 -0.04 -27.97
N LYS A 221 -5.54 -1.34 -27.61
CA LYS A 221 -5.95 -2.44 -28.52
C LYS A 221 -7.42 -2.41 -28.91
N GLU A 222 -8.24 -1.70 -28.15
CA GLU A 222 -9.68 -1.66 -28.38
C GLU A 222 -10.03 -0.59 -29.44
N ASP A 223 -10.67 -1.01 -30.53
CA ASP A 223 -11.14 -0.19 -31.68
C ASP A 223 -12.30 0.76 -31.34
N TYR A 224 -12.47 1.07 -30.07
CA TYR A 224 -13.40 2.10 -29.64
C TYR A 224 -12.68 3.44 -29.76
N CYS A 225 -13.33 4.42 -30.40
CA CYS A 225 -12.90 5.83 -30.35
C CYS A 225 -12.82 6.28 -28.89
N SER A 226 -11.66 6.07 -28.28
CA SER A 226 -11.37 6.46 -26.90
C SER A 226 -11.24 7.97 -26.85
N LEU A 227 -11.64 8.59 -25.74
CA LEU A 227 -11.64 10.06 -25.61
C LEU A 227 -10.26 10.66 -25.85
N PHE A 228 -9.23 9.90 -25.51
CA PHE A 228 -7.87 10.25 -25.81
C PHE A 228 -7.58 10.25 -27.33
N LYS A 229 -8.10 9.29 -28.11
CA LYS A 229 -8.02 9.29 -29.59
C LYS A 229 -8.82 10.46 -30.19
N CYS A 230 -10.03 10.75 -29.69
CA CYS A 230 -10.85 11.88 -30.16
C CYS A 230 -10.21 13.24 -29.79
N TRP A 231 -9.75 13.40 -28.55
CA TRP A 231 -9.03 14.57 -28.08
C TRP A 231 -7.75 14.80 -28.89
N ARG A 232 -6.97 13.74 -29.15
CA ARG A 232 -5.77 13.82 -29.99
C ARG A 232 -6.11 14.24 -31.43
N ALA A 233 -7.12 13.64 -32.05
CA ALA A 233 -7.54 13.99 -33.42
C ALA A 233 -8.09 15.43 -33.52
N GLU A 234 -8.80 15.91 -32.50
CA GLU A 234 -9.27 17.30 -32.45
C GLU A 234 -8.15 18.29 -32.13
N ARG A 235 -7.19 17.93 -31.26
CA ARG A 235 -5.96 18.68 -31.03
C ARG A 235 -5.16 18.85 -32.32
N GLU A 236 -5.01 17.78 -33.10
CA GLU A 236 -4.36 17.79 -34.40
C GLU A 236 -5.10 18.67 -35.43
N ARG A 237 -6.44 18.74 -35.37
CA ARG A 237 -7.25 19.58 -36.28
C ARG A 237 -7.33 21.05 -35.90
N ARG A 238 -7.50 21.37 -34.61
CA ARG A 238 -7.83 22.73 -34.14
C ARG A 238 -6.63 23.49 -33.59
N GLY A 239 -5.55 22.80 -33.21
CA GLY A 239 -4.37 23.42 -32.59
C GLY A 239 -4.60 23.97 -31.17
N ASP A 240 -5.83 23.94 -30.65
CA ASP A 240 -6.21 24.42 -29.32
C ASP A 240 -6.43 23.23 -28.36
N PRO A 241 -5.58 23.07 -27.32
CA PRO A 241 -5.68 21.98 -26.35
C PRO A 241 -6.84 22.12 -25.35
N ASP A 242 -7.33 23.35 -25.11
CA ASP A 242 -8.27 23.65 -24.02
C ASP A 242 -9.74 23.63 -24.49
N GLY A 243 -9.99 23.86 -25.77
CA GLY A 243 -11.35 23.91 -26.34
C GLY A 243 -12.07 22.56 -26.52
N VAL A 244 -11.35 21.44 -26.38
CA VAL A 244 -11.82 20.10 -26.80
C VAL A 244 -12.38 19.24 -25.66
N GLY A 245 -11.97 19.49 -24.42
CA GLY A 245 -12.42 18.71 -23.27
C GLY A 245 -12.88 19.61 -22.14
N GLN A 246 -14.20 19.73 -21.94
CA GLN A 246 -14.75 20.42 -20.76
C GLN A 246 -14.10 19.84 -19.49
N PRO A 247 -13.35 20.64 -18.70
CA PRO A 247 -12.69 20.17 -17.50
C PRO A 247 -13.70 19.61 -16.49
N TRP A 248 -13.34 18.52 -15.83
CA TRP A 248 -14.17 17.86 -14.84
C TRP A 248 -13.64 18.17 -13.44
N MET A 249 -14.24 19.19 -12.81
CA MET A 249 -13.75 19.78 -11.57
C MET A 249 -14.11 19.02 -10.29
N SER A 250 -15.13 18.16 -10.32
CA SER A 250 -15.60 17.45 -9.13
C SER A 250 -14.74 16.24 -8.78
N VAL A 251 -14.05 15.63 -9.75
CA VAL A 251 -13.20 14.46 -9.52
C VAL A 251 -11.90 14.89 -8.86
N THR A 252 -11.68 14.44 -7.62
CA THR A 252 -10.46 14.71 -6.85
C THR A 252 -9.59 13.46 -6.68
N ASN A 253 -10.18 12.26 -6.81
CA ASN A 253 -9.49 10.99 -6.69
C ASN A 253 -9.65 10.18 -7.98
N LEU A 254 -8.53 9.87 -8.64
CA LEU A 254 -8.55 9.13 -9.90
C LEU A 254 -7.75 7.84 -9.81
N THR A 255 -8.32 6.73 -10.28
CA THR A 255 -7.53 5.54 -10.65
C THR A 255 -7.56 5.37 -12.17
N ALA A 256 -6.42 5.54 -12.81
CA ALA A 256 -6.29 5.43 -14.25
C ALA A 256 -5.46 4.18 -14.59
N ARG A 257 -6.13 3.16 -15.14
CA ARG A 257 -5.48 1.93 -15.62
C ARG A 257 -5.15 2.10 -17.09
N PHE A 258 -3.89 1.97 -17.46
CA PHE A 258 -3.42 2.27 -18.80
C PHE A 258 -2.77 1.03 -19.42
N THR A 259 -3.34 0.52 -20.50
CA THR A 259 -2.80 -0.62 -21.24
C THR A 259 -2.47 -0.21 -22.67
N ALA A 260 -1.20 -0.28 -23.05
CA ALA A 260 -0.76 0.00 -24.41
C ALA A 260 0.38 -0.92 -24.84
N VAL A 261 0.48 -1.18 -26.14
CA VAL A 261 1.61 -1.90 -26.75
C VAL A 261 2.51 -0.84 -27.38
N ASP A 262 3.78 -0.78 -26.93
CA ASP A 262 4.92 -0.14 -27.60
C ASP A 262 4.86 1.37 -27.97
N HIS A 263 4.09 2.18 -27.26
CA HIS A 263 4.02 3.63 -27.47
C HIS A 263 4.19 4.49 -26.20
N GLU A 264 5.44 4.80 -25.80
CA GLU A 264 5.75 5.72 -24.70
C GLU A 264 5.12 7.12 -24.90
N LYS A 265 5.14 7.62 -26.14
CA LYS A 265 4.47 8.89 -26.52
C LYS A 265 2.97 8.89 -26.20
N LEU A 266 2.31 7.73 -26.30
CA LEU A 266 0.89 7.59 -25.97
C LEU A 266 0.63 7.81 -24.48
N MET A 267 1.54 7.35 -23.63
CA MET A 267 1.45 7.54 -22.18
C MET A 267 1.65 9.00 -21.80
N VAL A 268 2.67 9.67 -22.35
CA VAL A 268 2.93 11.11 -22.10
C VAL A 268 1.70 11.94 -22.49
N ASP A 269 1.17 11.72 -23.69
CA ASP A 269 -0.04 12.40 -24.13
C ASP A 269 -1.27 12.03 -23.25
N PHE A 270 -1.38 10.78 -22.80
CA PHE A 270 -2.47 10.34 -21.93
C PHE A 270 -2.42 11.06 -20.57
N VAL A 271 -1.24 11.16 -19.96
CA VAL A 271 -1.05 11.93 -18.72
C VAL A 271 -1.37 13.41 -18.95
N ALA A 272 -0.92 14.00 -20.06
CA ALA A 272 -1.29 15.37 -20.43
C ALA A 272 -2.83 15.54 -20.53
N TYR A 273 -3.52 14.60 -21.19
CA TYR A 273 -4.98 14.60 -21.23
C TYR A 273 -5.60 14.57 -19.82
N LEU A 274 -5.06 13.77 -18.89
CA LEU A 274 -5.55 13.72 -17.52
C LEU A 274 -5.38 15.07 -16.79
N THR A 275 -4.27 15.79 -17.02
CA THR A 275 -4.05 17.12 -16.42
C THR A 275 -5.12 18.14 -16.84
N ILE A 276 -5.54 18.09 -18.10
CA ILE A 276 -6.56 18.99 -18.67
C ILE A 276 -7.96 18.55 -18.23
N LYS A 277 -8.22 17.23 -18.28
CA LYS A 277 -9.55 16.69 -18.02
C LYS A 277 -9.93 16.72 -16.55
N PHE A 278 -8.96 16.52 -15.66
CA PHE A 278 -9.17 16.44 -14.22
C PHE A 278 -8.22 17.38 -13.47
N PRO A 279 -8.42 18.71 -13.60
CA PRO A 279 -7.49 19.69 -13.03
C PRO A 279 -7.56 19.79 -11.50
N ALA A 280 -8.64 19.30 -10.88
CA ALA A 280 -8.87 19.33 -9.44
C ALA A 280 -8.36 18.09 -8.68
N LEU A 281 -7.59 17.21 -9.34
CA LEU A 281 -7.08 16.00 -8.69
C LEU A 281 -6.17 16.32 -7.52
N THR A 282 -6.44 15.67 -6.39
CA THR A 282 -5.62 15.66 -5.18
C THR A 282 -4.91 14.33 -5.01
N THR A 283 -5.54 13.23 -5.45
CA THR A 283 -4.94 11.90 -5.43
C THR A 283 -5.09 11.18 -6.77
N MET A 284 -4.03 10.46 -7.17
CA MET A 284 -4.02 9.68 -8.39
C MET A 284 -3.36 8.32 -8.15
N ASN A 285 -4.03 7.24 -8.54
CA ASN A 285 -3.46 5.91 -8.68
C ASN A 285 -3.31 5.58 -10.17
N PHE A 286 -2.07 5.45 -10.62
CA PHE A 286 -1.74 5.14 -12.00
C PHE A 286 -1.31 3.69 -12.11
N GLU A 287 -2.02 2.92 -12.93
CA GLU A 287 -1.77 1.48 -13.12
C GLU A 287 -1.37 1.21 -14.58
N PRO A 288 -0.09 1.46 -14.95
CA PRO A 288 0.39 1.19 -16.30
C PRO A 288 0.73 -0.29 -16.49
N ASP A 289 0.20 -0.85 -17.57
CA ASP A 289 0.59 -2.14 -18.13
C ASP A 289 1.17 -1.90 -19.53
N PHE A 290 2.50 -1.79 -19.59
CA PHE A 290 3.24 -1.34 -20.75
C PHE A 290 4.56 -2.09 -20.94
N TYR A 291 4.82 -2.60 -22.15
CA TYR A 291 6.00 -3.40 -22.49
C TYR A 291 6.97 -2.62 -23.40
N CYS A 292 7.59 -1.53 -22.94
CA CYS A 292 8.67 -0.92 -23.74
C CYS A 292 9.79 -0.37 -22.86
N TYR A 293 11.00 -0.43 -23.42
CA TYR A 293 12.18 0.22 -22.85
C TYR A 293 12.16 1.71 -23.20
N PRO A 294 12.56 2.60 -22.28
CA PRO A 294 12.58 4.03 -22.53
C PRO A 294 13.41 4.33 -23.78
N SER A 295 12.80 5.02 -24.75
CA SER A 295 13.51 5.50 -25.92
C SER A 295 14.12 6.86 -25.58
N SER A 296 15.43 6.99 -25.68
CA SER A 296 16.24 8.12 -25.18
C SER A 296 16.04 9.46 -25.93
N GLY A 297 14.86 9.74 -26.48
CA GLY A 297 14.66 10.85 -27.40
C GLY A 297 13.29 11.54 -27.38
N ILE A 298 12.38 11.21 -26.45
CA ILE A 298 11.09 11.89 -26.41
C ILE A 298 11.20 13.18 -25.58
N HIS A 299 11.65 14.25 -26.23
CA HIS A 299 11.40 15.62 -25.77
C HIS A 299 9.91 15.93 -25.95
N GLY A 300 9.11 15.54 -24.96
CA GLY A 300 7.72 15.98 -24.87
C GLY A 300 7.68 17.51 -24.86
N HIS A 301 6.98 18.11 -25.82
CA HIS A 301 6.69 19.53 -25.76
C HIS A 301 5.89 19.77 -24.47
N SER A 302 6.49 20.46 -23.50
CA SER A 302 5.82 20.87 -22.27
C SER A 302 4.72 21.85 -22.66
N MET A 303 3.53 21.33 -22.96
CA MET A 303 2.33 22.14 -22.85
C MET A 303 2.25 22.54 -21.38
N GLY A 304 2.03 23.82 -21.08
CA GLY A 304 2.05 24.39 -19.72
C GLY A 304 0.96 23.85 -18.77
N THR A 305 0.45 22.66 -19.02
CA THR A 305 -0.55 21.92 -18.27
C THR A 305 0.18 21.01 -17.28
N VAL A 306 0.00 21.27 -15.99
CA VAL A 306 0.59 20.49 -14.89
C VAL A 306 -0.50 20.26 -13.87
N PHE A 307 -0.41 19.17 -13.11
CA PHE A 307 -1.33 18.97 -12.00
C PHE A 307 -1.03 19.99 -10.90
N ARG A 308 -2.00 20.89 -10.66
CA ARG A 308 -1.83 22.00 -9.71
C ARG A 308 -2.10 21.60 -8.26
N HIS A 309 -2.96 20.61 -8.05
CA HIS A 309 -3.47 20.22 -6.73
C HIS A 309 -3.10 18.79 -6.34
N LEU A 310 -2.41 18.05 -7.22
CA LEU A 310 -2.08 16.66 -6.97
C LEU A 310 -0.99 16.57 -5.90
N ASP A 311 -1.32 15.93 -4.80
CA ASP A 311 -0.44 15.81 -3.62
C ASP A 311 0.03 14.37 -3.39
N VAL A 312 -0.85 13.41 -3.70
CA VAL A 312 -0.59 11.98 -3.51
C VAL A 312 -0.64 11.25 -4.85
N LEU A 313 0.47 10.61 -5.20
CA LEU A 313 0.58 9.76 -6.37
C LEU A 313 0.88 8.32 -5.94
N LYS A 314 0.10 7.37 -6.46
CA LYS A 314 0.39 5.94 -6.38
C LYS A 314 0.67 5.40 -7.78
N ILE A 315 1.71 4.61 -7.93
CA ILE A 315 2.05 3.93 -9.18
C ILE A 315 2.07 2.43 -8.90
N THR A 316 1.17 1.69 -9.52
CA THR A 316 1.13 0.22 -9.44
C THR A 316 1.48 -0.34 -10.80
N SER A 317 2.71 -0.82 -10.98
CA SER A 317 3.23 -1.18 -12.30
C SER A 317 3.82 -2.59 -12.29
N ILE A 318 3.39 -3.38 -13.27
CA ILE A 318 4.05 -4.67 -13.58
C ILE A 318 5.27 -4.42 -14.49
N ASN A 319 5.14 -3.49 -15.44
CA ASN A 319 6.17 -3.14 -16.42
C ASN A 319 6.17 -1.63 -16.74
N GLY A 320 7.34 -1.08 -17.10
CA GLY A 320 7.47 0.29 -17.60
C GLY A 320 7.54 1.40 -16.52
N ILE A 321 8.03 1.09 -15.32
CA ILE A 321 8.13 2.07 -14.22
C ILE A 321 9.00 3.27 -14.57
N GLU A 322 10.16 3.08 -15.21
CA GLU A 322 11.08 4.17 -15.59
C GLU A 322 10.39 5.16 -16.54
N ALA A 323 9.75 4.64 -17.59
CA ALA A 323 8.97 5.44 -18.52
C ALA A 323 7.81 6.16 -17.81
N SER A 324 7.16 5.50 -16.84
CA SER A 324 6.07 6.08 -16.06
C SER A 324 6.55 7.23 -15.16
N LEU A 325 7.67 7.05 -14.45
CA LEU A 325 8.30 8.07 -13.62
C LEU A 325 8.78 9.25 -14.46
N HIS A 326 9.32 8.99 -15.65
CA HIS A 326 9.75 10.02 -16.59
C HIS A 326 8.55 10.82 -17.13
N ALA A 327 7.50 10.13 -17.60
CA ALA A 327 6.30 10.80 -18.11
C ALA A 327 5.58 11.60 -17.01
N LEU A 328 5.35 11.00 -15.84
CA LEU A 328 4.67 11.67 -14.72
C LEU A 328 5.49 12.83 -14.16
N GLY A 329 6.82 12.69 -14.07
CA GLY A 329 7.71 13.76 -13.59
C GLY A 329 7.63 15.04 -14.41
N GLN A 330 7.23 14.98 -15.69
CA GLN A 330 7.01 16.17 -16.52
C GLN A 330 5.75 16.96 -16.15
N PHE A 331 4.75 16.31 -15.54
CA PHE A 331 3.43 16.90 -15.23
C PHE A 331 3.15 17.03 -13.74
N VAL A 332 3.91 16.31 -12.91
CA VAL A 332 3.69 16.11 -11.48
C VAL A 332 5.00 16.36 -10.74
N TYR A 333 5.30 17.61 -10.38
CA TYR A 333 6.57 17.95 -9.70
C TYR A 333 6.38 18.42 -8.25
N HIS A 334 5.14 18.74 -7.85
CA HIS A 334 4.80 19.30 -6.53
C HIS A 334 4.30 18.28 -5.50
N ILE A 335 4.21 16.99 -5.84
CA ILE A 335 3.66 15.98 -4.94
C ILE A 335 4.48 15.87 -3.65
N THR A 336 3.78 15.62 -2.54
CA THR A 336 4.44 15.37 -1.25
C THR A 336 4.49 13.89 -0.89
N SER A 337 3.62 13.06 -1.49
CA SER A 337 3.57 11.61 -1.22
C SER A 337 3.58 10.77 -2.50
N LEU A 338 4.48 9.79 -2.55
CA LEU A 338 4.61 8.82 -3.63
C LEU A 338 4.62 7.40 -3.08
N ASP A 339 3.73 6.57 -3.60
CA ASP A 339 3.65 5.13 -3.30
C ASP A 339 3.89 4.33 -4.57
N ILE A 340 4.91 3.48 -4.59
CA ILE A 340 5.29 2.67 -5.74
C ILE A 340 5.16 1.20 -5.37
N ASP A 341 4.31 0.47 -6.07
CA ASP A 341 4.13 -0.97 -5.92
C ASP A 341 4.52 -1.67 -7.23
N LEU A 342 5.55 -2.52 -7.17
CA LEU A 342 6.22 -3.10 -8.32
C LEU A 342 6.12 -4.61 -8.30
N ASN A 343 5.80 -5.25 -9.42
CA ASN A 343 5.84 -6.71 -9.43
C ASN A 343 7.26 -7.23 -9.79
N CYS A 344 8.22 -7.13 -8.86
CA CYS A 344 9.61 -7.62 -8.98
C CYS A 344 10.48 -6.87 -10.02
N ARG A 345 10.56 -5.54 -9.95
CA ARG A 345 11.44 -4.71 -10.81
C ARG A 345 12.41 -3.84 -10.02
N ASN A 346 13.48 -3.41 -10.69
CA ASN A 346 14.49 -2.55 -10.10
C ASN A 346 13.98 -1.09 -10.05
N VAL A 347 14.44 -0.33 -9.06
CA VAL A 347 14.09 1.07 -8.85
C VAL A 347 15.33 1.89 -8.64
N GLU A 348 15.47 2.95 -9.42
CA GLU A 348 16.56 3.92 -9.26
C GLU A 348 16.05 5.14 -8.47
N MET A 349 16.56 5.32 -7.26
CA MET A 349 16.15 6.41 -6.35
C MET A 349 16.48 7.80 -6.93
N ALA A 350 17.58 7.90 -7.69
CA ALA A 350 17.97 9.13 -8.36
C ALA A 350 16.88 9.67 -9.29
N ASP A 351 16.26 8.77 -10.07
CA ASP A 351 15.21 9.14 -11.03
C ASP A 351 13.94 9.63 -10.32
N ILE A 352 13.59 9.00 -9.19
CA ILE A 352 12.46 9.44 -8.36
C ILE A 352 12.69 10.86 -7.84
N PHE A 353 13.84 11.12 -7.21
CA PHE A 353 14.12 12.45 -6.63
C PHE A 353 14.28 13.53 -7.70
N LYS A 354 14.77 13.16 -8.89
CA LYS A 354 14.83 14.06 -10.04
C LYS A 354 13.44 14.40 -10.56
N SER A 355 12.54 13.42 -10.64
CA SER A 355 11.16 13.64 -11.10
C SER A 355 10.29 14.37 -10.07
N PHE A 356 10.53 14.18 -8.77
CA PHE A 356 9.66 14.66 -7.69
C PHE A 356 10.43 15.41 -6.60
N PRO A 357 10.89 16.65 -6.86
CA PRO A 357 11.77 17.38 -5.95
C PRO A 357 11.11 17.82 -4.63
N CYS A 358 9.78 17.93 -4.57
CA CYS A 358 9.03 18.34 -3.38
C CYS A 358 8.63 17.17 -2.47
N LEU A 359 9.07 15.95 -2.79
CA LEU A 359 8.59 14.73 -2.15
C LEU A 359 8.98 14.66 -0.66
N GLN A 360 8.00 14.38 0.20
CA GLN A 360 8.19 14.27 1.65
C GLN A 360 8.02 12.84 2.16
N CYS A 361 7.20 12.03 1.48
CA CYS A 361 6.90 10.65 1.83
C CYS A 361 7.07 9.75 0.62
N LEU A 362 7.94 8.74 0.73
CA LEU A 362 8.17 7.75 -0.32
C LEU A 362 7.94 6.34 0.24
N ARG A 363 7.10 5.56 -0.43
CA ARG A 363 6.90 4.14 -0.14
C ARG A 363 7.19 3.33 -1.38
N ILE A 364 7.97 2.26 -1.23
CA ILE A 364 8.36 1.33 -2.28
C ILE A 364 8.03 -0.08 -1.80
N TRP A 365 7.22 -0.78 -2.58
CA TRP A 365 6.74 -2.13 -2.32
C TRP A 365 7.09 -3.06 -3.48
N ASN A 366 7.36 -4.33 -3.16
CA ASN A 366 7.52 -5.43 -4.13
C ASN A 366 8.66 -5.22 -5.15
N ALA A 367 9.59 -4.29 -4.89
CA ALA A 367 10.76 -4.05 -5.73
C ALA A 367 11.72 -5.25 -5.74
N ASN A 368 12.44 -5.48 -6.84
CA ASN A 368 13.48 -6.51 -6.91
C ASN A 368 14.82 -5.98 -6.36
N VAL A 369 15.28 -4.84 -6.86
CA VAL A 369 16.49 -4.16 -6.38
C VAL A 369 16.22 -2.68 -6.27
N VAL A 370 16.54 -2.08 -5.13
CA VAL A 370 16.60 -0.63 -5.02
C VAL A 370 18.04 -0.21 -5.26
N SER A 371 18.27 0.61 -6.28
CA SER A 371 19.57 1.20 -6.61
C SER A 371 19.55 2.70 -6.43
N CYS A 372 20.74 3.25 -6.26
CA CYS A 372 20.95 4.68 -6.05
C CYS A 372 22.29 5.03 -6.68
N SER A 373 22.35 5.11 -8.00
CA SER A 373 23.51 5.53 -8.80
C SER A 373 24.03 6.91 -8.38
N VAL A 374 25.30 7.19 -8.67
CA VAL A 374 25.89 8.51 -8.38
C VAL A 374 25.29 9.49 -9.38
N MET A 375 24.41 10.36 -8.89
CA MET A 375 23.90 11.45 -9.72
C MET A 375 25.05 12.37 -10.13
N ASN A 376 25.08 12.73 -11.41
CA ASN A 376 25.92 13.82 -11.90
C ASN A 376 25.71 15.08 -11.04
N LEU A 377 26.74 15.94 -10.96
CA LEU A 377 26.94 17.18 -10.18
C LEU A 377 25.76 18.19 -10.06
N PHE A 378 24.58 17.91 -10.58
CA PHE A 378 23.45 18.83 -10.74
C PHE A 378 22.21 18.49 -9.90
N THR A 379 22.25 17.52 -8.98
CA THR A 379 21.14 17.34 -8.03
C THR A 379 21.32 18.09 -6.73
N PRO A 380 20.23 18.61 -6.14
CA PRO A 380 20.31 19.35 -4.90
C PRO A 380 20.71 18.37 -3.80
N ALA A 381 21.92 18.53 -3.27
CA ALA A 381 22.15 18.19 -1.88
C ALA A 381 20.98 18.79 -1.07
N HIS A 382 20.34 18.02 -0.20
CA HIS A 382 19.19 18.43 0.64
C HIS A 382 17.78 18.25 0.04
N HIS A 383 17.45 17.04 -0.40
CA HIS A 383 16.05 16.67 -0.65
C HIS A 383 15.23 16.67 0.66
N MET A 384 13.97 17.09 0.59
CA MET A 384 13.09 17.31 1.77
C MET A 384 12.37 16.04 2.25
N LEU A 385 12.88 14.87 1.92
CA LEU A 385 12.24 13.59 2.27
C LEU A 385 12.24 13.43 3.79
N ARG A 386 11.06 13.19 4.38
CA ARG A 386 10.87 13.00 5.83
C ARG A 386 10.57 11.56 6.20
N SER A 387 9.91 10.82 5.31
CA SER A 387 9.53 9.42 5.53
C SER A 387 9.90 8.56 4.33
N LEU A 388 10.59 7.45 4.59
CA LEU A 388 10.93 6.44 3.60
C LEU A 388 10.50 5.06 4.08
N THR A 389 9.77 4.34 3.25
CA THR A 389 9.43 2.93 3.46
C THR A 389 9.90 2.12 2.27
N ILE A 390 10.73 1.10 2.51
CA ILE A 390 11.14 0.10 1.52
C ILE A 390 10.76 -1.26 2.08
N ASN A 391 9.65 -1.82 1.61
CA ASN A 391 9.14 -3.09 2.12
C ASN A 391 8.87 -4.10 0.98
N HIS A 392 8.82 -5.38 1.32
CA HIS A 392 8.69 -6.54 0.44
C HIS A 392 9.58 -6.45 -0.80
N ILE A 393 10.80 -6.94 -0.69
CA ILE A 393 11.69 -7.09 -1.84
C ILE A 393 11.59 -8.53 -2.33
N SER A 394 11.41 -8.71 -3.65
CA SER A 394 11.19 -10.01 -4.33
C SER A 394 12.08 -11.15 -3.81
N GLU A 395 11.53 -12.37 -3.74
CA GLU A 395 12.26 -13.60 -3.37
C GLU A 395 13.48 -13.88 -4.28
N TYR A 396 13.51 -13.30 -5.49
CA TYR A 396 14.54 -13.58 -6.49
C TYR A 396 15.82 -12.74 -6.36
N ALA A 397 15.85 -11.72 -5.49
CA ALA A 397 17.04 -10.89 -5.28
C ALA A 397 17.79 -11.27 -4.00
N ASP A 398 18.85 -12.05 -4.15
CA ASP A 398 19.62 -12.58 -3.00
C ASP A 398 20.29 -11.52 -2.12
N ASN A 399 20.64 -10.33 -2.65
CA ASN A 399 21.35 -9.28 -1.90
C ASN A 399 20.99 -7.84 -2.38
N GLN A 400 20.75 -6.93 -1.42
CA GLN A 400 20.63 -5.48 -1.65
C GLN A 400 21.95 -4.77 -1.33
N ASP A 401 22.27 -3.69 -2.04
CA ASP A 401 23.48 -2.90 -1.74
C ASP A 401 23.21 -1.90 -0.60
N GLY A 402 23.82 -2.13 0.57
CA GLY A 402 23.73 -1.25 1.74
C GLY A 402 24.16 0.20 1.47
N ARG A 403 24.95 0.46 0.41
CA ARG A 403 25.35 1.82 -0.03
C ARG A 403 24.17 2.69 -0.46
N VAL A 404 23.04 2.09 -0.80
CA VAL A 404 21.82 2.80 -1.19
C VAL A 404 21.30 3.65 -0.04
N LEU A 405 21.18 3.06 1.15
CA LEU A 405 20.71 3.77 2.34
C LEU A 405 21.71 4.84 2.81
N GLU A 406 23.02 4.57 2.67
CA GLU A 406 24.05 5.56 2.93
C GLU A 406 23.90 6.78 2.02
N ARG A 407 23.76 6.57 0.70
CA ARG A 407 23.56 7.65 -0.27
C ARG A 407 22.26 8.42 -0.02
N ILE A 408 21.17 7.71 0.27
CA ILE A 408 19.89 8.34 0.66
C ILE A 408 20.07 9.21 1.90
N SER A 409 20.83 8.74 2.90
CA SER A 409 21.08 9.52 4.12
C SER A 409 21.83 10.82 3.84
N VAL A 410 22.74 10.81 2.85
CA VAL A 410 23.46 12.01 2.40
C VAL A 410 22.52 12.96 1.65
N TRP A 411 21.67 12.42 0.76
CA TRP A 411 20.76 13.23 -0.04
C TRP A 411 19.58 13.80 0.75
N CYS A 412 19.11 13.07 1.77
CA CYS A 412 17.91 13.37 2.55
C CYS A 412 18.23 13.56 4.05
N PRO A 413 18.96 14.61 4.45
CA PRO A 413 19.28 14.84 5.87
C PRO A 413 18.04 15.14 6.74
N SER A 414 16.94 15.55 6.11
CA SER A 414 15.64 15.79 6.76
C SER A 414 14.87 14.52 7.11
N LEU A 415 15.38 13.33 6.77
CA LEU A 415 14.71 12.06 7.01
C LEU A 415 14.48 11.84 8.51
N LYS A 416 13.24 11.53 8.89
CA LYS A 416 12.83 11.30 10.29
C LYS A 416 12.29 9.90 10.53
N HIS A 417 11.67 9.31 9.52
CA HIS A 417 11.06 7.99 9.61
C HIS A 417 11.66 7.09 8.52
N LEU A 418 12.22 5.96 8.94
CA LEU A 418 12.74 4.93 8.04
C LEU A 418 12.09 3.59 8.41
N HIS A 419 11.47 2.95 7.43
CA HIS A 419 10.97 1.58 7.54
C HIS A 419 11.60 0.74 6.44
N ILE A 420 12.29 -0.33 6.83
CA ILE A 420 12.96 -1.26 5.90
C ILE A 420 12.64 -2.71 6.23
N ALA A 421 12.46 -3.54 5.20
CA ALA A 421 12.43 -4.99 5.38
C ALA A 421 13.81 -5.55 5.68
N TYR A 422 13.87 -6.52 6.60
CA TYR A 422 15.07 -7.31 6.89
C TYR A 422 15.42 -8.17 5.68
N ARG A 423 16.59 -7.92 5.09
CA ARG A 423 17.20 -8.67 3.99
C ARG A 423 18.72 -8.57 4.09
N ASN A 424 19.44 -9.27 3.22
CA ASN A 424 20.89 -9.14 3.07
C ASN A 424 21.26 -7.79 2.43
N TRP A 425 21.17 -6.71 3.21
CA TRP A 425 21.75 -5.42 2.87
C TRP A 425 23.26 -5.51 3.06
N THR A 426 23.95 -6.15 2.12
CA THR A 426 25.40 -6.32 2.17
C THR A 426 26.04 -5.35 1.19
N PRO A 427 27.06 -4.58 1.58
CA PRO A 427 27.76 -3.75 0.61
C PRO A 427 28.45 -4.64 -0.43
N ARG A 428 28.13 -4.46 -1.70
CA ARG A 428 28.89 -5.12 -2.77
C ARG A 428 30.28 -4.49 -2.81
N ILE A 429 31.32 -5.33 -2.75
CA ILE A 429 32.73 -4.92 -2.84
C ILE A 429 32.89 -3.88 -3.96
N PRO A 430 33.54 -2.74 -3.69
CA PRO A 430 34.26 -2.40 -2.46
C PRO A 430 33.35 -2.11 -1.25
N THR A 431 33.88 -2.17 -0.03
CA THR A 431 33.15 -1.76 1.18
C THR A 431 32.75 -0.27 1.09
N PRO A 432 31.69 0.20 1.77
CA PRO A 432 31.20 1.59 1.67
C PRO A 432 32.23 2.59 2.21
N MET A 433 32.28 3.83 1.71
CA MET A 433 33.35 4.77 2.06
C MET A 433 33.43 5.12 3.54
N CYS A 434 32.29 5.20 4.24
CA CYS A 434 32.27 5.37 5.70
C CYS A 434 32.71 4.11 6.48
N LEU A 435 32.71 2.94 5.84
CA LEU A 435 33.02 1.66 6.46
C LEU A 435 34.44 1.16 6.13
N THR A 436 34.95 1.41 4.91
CA THR A 436 36.34 1.11 4.53
C THR A 436 37.36 1.90 5.34
N ARG A 437 37.00 3.11 5.80
CA ARG A 437 37.90 3.93 6.64
C ARG A 437 38.04 3.42 8.07
N ASN A 438 37.13 2.55 8.54
CA ASN A 438 36.91 2.38 9.97
C ASN A 438 37.31 1.01 10.53
N GLY A 439 37.76 0.03 9.71
CA GLY A 439 38.26 -1.29 10.16
C GLY A 439 37.28 -2.18 10.94
N LEU A 440 36.18 -1.63 11.44
CA LEU A 440 35.22 -2.28 12.33
C LEU A 440 34.39 -3.33 11.60
N LEU A 441 34.13 -3.13 10.30
CA LEU A 441 33.42 -4.13 9.52
C LEU A 441 34.27 -5.40 9.37
N ASP A 442 35.52 -5.25 8.98
CA ASP A 442 36.44 -6.38 8.75
C ASP A 442 36.76 -7.09 10.08
N ASN A 443 36.90 -6.33 11.18
CA ASN A 443 37.14 -6.89 12.51
C ASN A 443 35.91 -7.55 13.14
N LEU A 444 34.71 -6.96 13.03
CA LEU A 444 33.49 -7.48 13.64
C LEU A 444 32.92 -8.64 12.82
N LEU A 445 32.96 -8.56 11.49
CA LEU A 445 32.62 -9.69 10.61
C LEU A 445 33.64 -10.82 10.76
N GLY A 446 34.94 -10.51 10.77
CA GLY A 446 36.00 -11.50 10.92
C GLY A 446 35.97 -12.22 12.27
N LYS A 447 35.76 -11.48 13.38
CA LYS A 447 35.73 -12.05 14.73
C LYS A 447 34.37 -12.67 15.06
N VAL A 448 33.23 -11.97 14.89
CA VAL A 448 31.90 -12.48 15.30
C VAL A 448 31.38 -13.58 14.38
N LEU A 449 31.52 -13.45 13.06
CA LEU A 449 31.08 -14.51 12.14
C LEU A 449 32.07 -15.69 12.12
N GLY A 450 33.35 -15.45 12.41
CA GLY A 450 34.39 -16.49 12.47
C GLY A 450 34.16 -17.53 13.56
N PHE A 451 33.42 -17.20 14.62
CA PHE A 451 33.05 -18.14 15.70
C PHE A 451 31.73 -18.89 15.44
N LEU A 452 31.00 -18.58 14.37
CA LEU A 452 29.72 -19.22 14.07
C LEU A 452 29.92 -20.38 13.07
N PRO A 453 29.54 -21.63 13.40
CA PRO A 453 29.69 -22.77 12.50
C PRO A 453 28.87 -22.62 11.20
N HIS A 454 27.77 -21.86 11.27
CA HIS A 454 26.93 -21.45 10.14
C HIS A 454 26.61 -19.96 10.25
N SER A 455 27.56 -19.10 9.85
CA SER A 455 27.41 -17.65 9.97
C SER A 455 26.24 -17.12 9.12
N PRO A 456 25.22 -16.48 9.71
CA PRO A 456 24.18 -15.82 8.91
C PRO A 456 24.77 -14.65 8.13
N LYS A 457 24.20 -14.37 6.95
CA LYS A 457 24.57 -13.17 6.19
C LYS A 457 24.12 -11.92 6.96
N PRO A 458 25.03 -11.00 7.30
CA PRO A 458 24.69 -9.83 8.09
C PRO A 458 23.97 -8.78 7.24
N MET A 459 22.97 -8.15 7.83
CA MET A 459 22.39 -6.90 7.33
C MET A 459 23.25 -5.73 7.83
N ILE A 460 23.79 -4.91 6.93
CA ILE A 460 24.66 -3.79 7.27
C ILE A 460 24.09 -2.52 6.64
N VAL A 461 23.71 -1.56 7.47
CA VAL A 461 23.12 -0.28 7.06
C VAL A 461 23.90 0.87 7.67
N ALA A 462 24.15 1.93 6.90
CA ALA A 462 24.81 3.13 7.39
C ALA A 462 23.95 4.38 7.10
N LEU A 463 23.74 5.20 8.14
CA LEU A 463 22.94 6.43 8.10
C LEU A 463 23.74 7.61 8.71
N PRO A 464 24.89 7.98 8.14
CA PRO A 464 25.83 8.94 8.73
C PRO A 464 25.35 10.39 8.82
N ASN A 465 24.31 10.79 8.10
CA ASN A 465 23.87 12.19 8.02
C ASN A 465 22.42 12.42 8.46
N VAL A 466 21.81 11.43 9.10
CA VAL A 466 20.39 11.46 9.46
C VAL A 466 20.22 11.22 10.96
N SER A 467 19.37 12.04 11.58
CA SER A 467 18.89 11.83 12.96
C SER A 467 17.43 11.40 12.92
N LEU A 468 17.21 10.08 12.98
CA LEU A 468 15.90 9.45 12.88
C LEU A 468 15.09 9.66 14.17
N SER A 469 13.81 10.00 14.01
CA SER A 469 12.82 9.91 15.09
C SER A 469 12.34 8.48 15.25
N CYS A 470 12.15 7.75 14.14
CA CYS A 470 11.68 6.37 14.15
C CYS A 470 12.45 5.51 13.15
N LEU A 471 12.88 4.33 13.60
CA LEU A 471 13.37 3.25 12.75
C LEU A 471 12.49 2.01 12.95
N GLU A 472 11.90 1.51 11.88
CA GLU A 472 11.15 0.25 11.86
C GLU A 472 11.85 -0.77 10.98
N ILE A 473 11.96 -2.00 11.47
CA ILE A 473 12.47 -3.14 10.71
C ILE A 473 11.40 -4.23 10.70
N SER A 474 10.90 -4.55 9.50
CA SER A 474 9.98 -5.68 9.32
C SER A 474 10.75 -6.95 8.99
N PHE A 475 10.29 -8.07 9.50
CA PHE A 475 10.89 -9.38 9.29
C PHE A 475 9.92 -10.32 8.60
N ASP A 476 10.42 -11.05 7.61
CA ASP A 476 9.76 -12.21 7.05
C ASP A 476 9.52 -13.26 8.17
N PRO A 477 8.30 -13.81 8.31
CA PRO A 477 8.01 -14.86 9.27
C PRO A 477 9.04 -16.00 9.30
N ASP A 478 9.62 -16.36 8.16
CA ASP A 478 10.61 -17.45 8.06
C ASP A 478 11.93 -17.11 8.78
N VAL A 479 12.36 -15.84 8.72
CA VAL A 479 13.59 -15.38 9.40
C VAL A 479 13.43 -15.41 10.91
N LEU A 480 12.22 -15.16 11.40
CA LEU A 480 11.89 -15.14 12.83
C LEU A 480 11.81 -16.54 13.45
N GLY A 481 11.97 -17.61 12.67
CA GLY A 481 12.08 -18.98 13.18
C GLY A 481 13.35 -19.23 14.00
N SER A 482 14.34 -18.34 13.91
CA SER A 482 15.64 -18.44 14.58
C SER A 482 15.93 -17.20 15.43
N PRO A 483 16.73 -17.31 16.51
CA PRO A 483 17.18 -16.15 17.27
C PRO A 483 18.01 -15.21 16.40
N GLY A 484 17.98 -13.91 16.70
CA GLY A 484 18.79 -12.93 15.98
C GLY A 484 19.27 -11.77 16.82
N LEU A 485 20.21 -11.01 16.27
CA LEU A 485 20.88 -9.90 16.96
C LEU A 485 20.79 -8.62 16.14
N ILE A 486 20.35 -7.52 16.75
CA ILE A 486 20.36 -6.18 16.13
C ILE A 486 21.23 -5.25 16.97
N MET A 487 22.16 -4.55 16.31
CA MET A 487 23.11 -3.64 16.95
C MET A 487 23.08 -2.27 16.27
N PHE A 488 22.96 -1.21 17.07
CA PHE A 488 23.29 0.15 16.66
C PHE A 488 24.75 0.44 16.99
N ALA A 489 25.47 0.98 16.02
CA ALA A 489 26.84 1.46 16.18
C ALA A 489 26.93 2.94 15.80
N SER A 490 27.89 3.66 16.38
CA SER A 490 28.15 5.05 16.02
C SER A 490 28.84 5.13 14.67
N ALA A 491 28.28 5.91 13.74
CA ALA A 491 29.00 6.33 12.54
C ALA A 491 29.99 7.46 12.91
N ALA A 492 31.28 7.32 12.57
CA ALA A 492 32.23 8.43 12.75
C ALA A 492 31.77 9.63 11.91
N SER A 493 31.66 10.81 12.53
CA SER A 493 31.32 12.03 11.78
C SER A 493 32.44 12.34 10.80
N THR A 494 32.10 12.76 9.58
CA THR A 494 33.08 13.13 8.54
C THR A 494 34.05 14.24 8.97
N ASN A 495 33.76 14.93 10.07
CA ASN A 495 34.49 16.10 10.54
C ASN A 495 35.41 15.81 11.74
N SER A 496 35.46 14.57 12.24
CA SER A 496 36.27 14.19 13.41
C SER A 496 37.15 12.99 13.08
N ALA A 497 38.46 13.22 12.92
CA ALA A 497 39.45 12.19 12.61
C ALA A 497 39.72 11.19 13.77
N SER A 498 38.96 11.21 14.87
CA SER A 498 39.28 10.47 16.10
C SER A 498 38.07 9.78 16.76
N ALA A 499 36.95 9.61 16.07
CA ALA A 499 35.80 8.91 16.66
C ALA A 499 35.89 7.43 16.30
N ASP A 500 36.46 6.62 17.20
CA ASP A 500 36.36 5.17 17.09
C ASP A 500 34.87 4.80 17.05
N PRO A 501 34.44 3.98 16.08
CA PRO A 501 33.10 3.41 16.13
C PRO A 501 32.91 2.72 17.49
N ARG A 502 31.70 2.77 18.05
CA ARG A 502 31.29 2.14 19.32
C ARG A 502 29.88 1.58 19.19
N ILE A 503 29.58 0.43 19.81
CA ILE A 503 28.20 -0.07 19.90
C ILE A 503 27.45 0.84 20.87
N LEU A 504 26.35 1.42 20.37
CA LEU A 504 25.48 2.30 21.14
C LEU A 504 24.43 1.51 21.91
N LYS A 505 23.84 0.50 21.28
CA LYS A 505 22.79 -0.34 21.86
C LYS A 505 22.62 -1.62 21.04
N ALA A 506 22.24 -2.72 21.69
CA ALA A 506 21.93 -3.97 21.02
C ALA A 506 20.68 -4.64 21.60
N TRP A 507 20.01 -5.45 20.79
CA TRP A 507 18.86 -6.25 21.18
C TRP A 507 18.99 -7.68 20.67
N PHE A 508 18.60 -8.63 21.51
CA PHE A 508 18.44 -10.02 21.14
C PHE A 508 16.96 -10.29 20.84
N ILE A 509 16.70 -10.87 19.68
CA ILE A 509 15.37 -11.28 19.23
C ILE A 509 15.29 -12.79 19.43
N GLU A 510 14.35 -13.23 20.25
CA GLU A 510 14.10 -14.64 20.50
C GLU A 510 13.30 -15.25 19.34
N PRO A 511 13.51 -16.55 19.02
CA PRO A 511 12.76 -17.22 17.96
C PRO A 511 11.27 -17.19 18.27
N ARG A 512 10.47 -16.93 17.25
CA ARG A 512 9.01 -16.90 17.35
C ARG A 512 8.52 -18.32 17.65
N GLY A 513 8.17 -18.57 18.91
CA GLY A 513 7.51 -19.81 19.33
C GLY A 513 6.05 -19.91 18.83
N LYS A 514 5.31 -20.91 19.31
CA LYS A 514 3.87 -21.07 18.98
C LYS A 514 2.95 -19.92 19.47
N CYS A 515 3.48 -18.98 20.25
CA CYS A 515 2.74 -17.81 20.75
C CYS A 515 2.99 -16.59 19.87
N TYR A 516 1.93 -15.82 19.58
CA TYR A 516 1.86 -14.81 18.53
C TYR A 516 2.64 -13.49 18.76
N GLY A 517 3.68 -13.48 19.60
CA GLY A 517 4.44 -12.27 19.94
C GLY A 517 5.94 -12.40 19.65
N LEU A 518 6.54 -11.35 19.10
CA LEU A 518 8.00 -11.19 19.02
C LEU A 518 8.55 -10.82 20.39
N HIS A 519 9.43 -11.65 20.94
CA HIS A 519 10.12 -11.37 22.20
C HIS A 519 11.46 -10.70 21.90
N VAL A 520 11.54 -9.41 22.22
CA VAL A 520 12.75 -8.58 22.04
C VAL A 520 13.27 -8.19 23.42
N ARG A 521 14.52 -8.56 23.74
CA ARG A 521 15.16 -8.18 25.01
C ARG A 521 16.41 -7.32 24.76
N PRO A 522 16.66 -6.28 25.58
CA PRO A 522 17.91 -5.55 25.52
C PRO A 522 19.09 -6.49 25.74
N TRP A 523 20.13 -6.32 24.94
CA TRP A 523 21.44 -6.88 25.24
C TRP A 523 21.96 -6.17 26.50
N GLY A 524 22.15 -6.89 27.61
CA GLY A 524 22.59 -6.32 28.89
C GLY A 524 22.08 -7.03 30.14
N ASN A 525 20.83 -7.51 30.12
CA ASN A 525 20.17 -7.89 31.39
C ASN A 525 20.44 -9.33 31.84
N ASP A 526 20.82 -10.21 30.91
CA ASP A 526 21.26 -11.60 31.16
C ASP A 526 22.40 -11.98 30.20
N THR A 527 23.11 -10.97 29.68
CA THR A 527 24.19 -11.17 28.73
C THR A 527 25.45 -11.55 29.46
N PRO A 528 26.18 -12.56 28.98
CA PRO A 528 27.29 -13.05 29.77
C PRO A 528 28.46 -12.11 29.69
N LYS A 529 29.02 -11.85 30.87
CA LYS A 529 30.01 -10.80 31.13
C LYS A 529 31.12 -10.73 30.09
N ALA A 530 31.55 -11.87 29.56
CA ALA A 530 32.57 -11.93 28.51
C ALA A 530 32.18 -11.30 27.17
N LEU A 531 30.91 -11.37 26.73
CA LEU A 531 30.48 -10.65 25.52
C LEU A 531 30.25 -9.17 25.80
N GLU A 532 29.90 -8.80 27.03
CA GLU A 532 29.89 -7.39 27.46
C GLU A 532 31.31 -6.82 27.53
N ASP A 533 32.26 -7.55 28.11
CA ASP A 533 33.67 -7.17 28.25
C ASP A 533 34.35 -7.14 26.88
N ALA A 534 34.05 -8.10 26.00
CA ALA A 534 34.59 -8.11 24.65
C ALA A 534 33.92 -7.08 23.72
N VAL A 535 32.78 -6.50 24.11
CA VAL A 535 32.16 -5.36 23.41
C VAL A 535 32.57 -4.01 24.03
N ALA A 536 32.84 -3.97 25.32
CA ALA A 536 33.25 -2.77 26.06
C ALA A 536 34.75 -2.47 25.92
N ASN A 537 35.59 -3.50 25.77
CA ASN A 537 37.05 -3.42 25.63
C ASN A 537 37.50 -4.06 24.31
N TRP A 538 37.20 -3.39 23.20
CA TRP A 538 37.46 -3.88 21.83
C TRP A 538 38.92 -4.11 21.44
N ASP A 539 39.87 -3.79 22.32
CA ASP A 539 41.30 -4.08 22.18
C ASP A 539 41.74 -5.41 22.79
N LEU A 540 40.85 -6.18 23.42
CA LEU A 540 41.22 -7.49 23.96
C LEU A 540 41.16 -8.58 22.88
N ASP A 541 42.29 -9.25 22.66
CA ASP A 541 42.37 -10.50 21.92
C ASP A 541 41.38 -11.52 22.50
N PHE A 542 40.41 -11.90 21.68
CA PHE A 542 39.41 -12.94 22.00
C PHE A 542 40.06 -14.31 22.25
N ASP A 543 41.35 -14.48 21.96
CA ASP A 543 42.13 -15.69 22.29
C ASP A 543 42.16 -15.95 23.81
N SER A 544 41.99 -14.90 24.62
CA SER A 544 41.89 -15.01 26.08
C SER A 544 40.50 -15.45 26.60
N CYS A 545 39.47 -15.53 25.73
CA CYS A 545 38.13 -16.04 26.06
C CYS A 545 37.97 -17.55 25.82
N SER A 546 39.08 -18.30 25.80
CA SER A 546 39.09 -19.76 25.63
C SER A 546 38.56 -20.54 26.86
N ASP A 547 38.30 -19.87 27.99
CA ASP A 547 37.88 -20.50 29.25
C ASP A 547 36.36 -20.44 29.55
N ILE A 548 35.52 -20.04 28.59
CA ILE A 548 34.06 -19.95 28.83
C ILE A 548 33.38 -21.26 28.43
N ALA A 549 33.68 -22.30 29.19
CA ALA A 549 32.94 -23.57 29.20
C ALA A 549 31.62 -23.44 29.99
N SER A 550 30.80 -22.42 29.68
CA SER A 550 29.39 -22.39 30.08
C SER A 550 28.52 -22.85 28.91
N PRO A 551 27.96 -24.08 28.95
CA PRO A 551 27.26 -24.68 27.81
C PRO A 551 25.95 -23.99 27.43
N THR A 552 25.40 -23.09 28.26
CA THR A 552 24.18 -22.32 27.96
C THR A 552 24.42 -21.08 27.08
N LEU A 553 25.69 -20.72 26.91
CA LEU A 553 26.14 -19.43 26.39
C LEU A 553 26.59 -19.51 24.95
N THR A 554 27.47 -20.48 24.71
CA THR A 554 27.90 -20.91 23.39
C THR A 554 26.72 -21.44 22.57
N HIS A 555 25.72 -22.07 23.20
CA HIS A 555 24.55 -22.60 22.48
C HIS A 555 23.61 -21.54 21.88
N ASN A 556 23.44 -20.38 22.53
CA ASN A 556 22.48 -19.36 22.07
C ASN A 556 23.07 -18.43 21.01
N ILE A 557 24.39 -18.20 21.02
CA ILE A 557 25.08 -17.36 20.04
C ILE A 557 25.47 -18.19 18.81
N ALA A 558 25.88 -19.46 18.98
CA ALA A 558 26.22 -20.35 17.85
C ALA A 558 25.05 -20.62 16.89
N ASN A 559 23.82 -20.36 17.32
CA ASN A 559 22.57 -20.62 16.58
C ASN A 559 21.88 -19.35 16.07
N LEU A 560 22.58 -18.21 15.97
CA LEU A 560 22.00 -16.99 15.40
C LEU A 560 21.59 -17.22 13.94
N GLY A 561 20.31 -17.05 13.64
CA GLY A 561 19.77 -17.11 12.28
C GLY A 561 19.94 -15.80 11.52
N PHE A 562 20.13 -14.67 12.23
CA PHE A 562 20.35 -13.37 11.60
C PHE A 562 21.11 -12.37 12.48
N ILE A 563 21.83 -11.44 11.84
CA ILE A 563 22.57 -10.35 12.49
C ILE A 563 22.36 -9.05 11.70
N SER A 564 21.97 -7.97 12.37
CA SER A 564 21.88 -6.62 11.81
C SER A 564 22.82 -5.64 12.51
N ILE A 565 23.56 -4.86 11.74
CA ILE A 565 24.41 -3.78 12.22
C ILE A 565 23.99 -2.49 11.52
N ILE A 566 23.58 -1.50 12.32
CA ILE A 566 23.03 -0.25 11.83
C ILE A 566 23.87 0.90 12.38
N TYR A 567 24.63 1.55 11.51
CA TYR A 567 25.45 2.71 11.86
C TYR A 567 24.59 3.96 11.83
N VAL A 568 24.51 4.67 12.96
CA VAL A 568 23.70 5.88 13.13
C VAL A 568 24.52 6.97 13.82
N VAL A 569 24.16 8.24 13.58
CA VAL A 569 24.75 9.38 14.30
C VAL A 569 24.29 9.41 15.75
N SER A 570 23.03 9.07 15.99
CA SER A 570 22.41 8.99 17.32
C SER A 570 21.33 7.91 17.32
N LEU A 571 21.01 7.39 18.51
CA LEU A 571 19.93 6.42 18.66
C LEU A 571 18.58 7.05 18.27
N PRO A 572 17.72 6.33 17.52
CA PRO A 572 16.40 6.83 17.20
C PRO A 572 15.53 6.91 18.46
N GLN A 573 14.57 7.85 18.48
CA GLN A 573 13.64 8.00 19.61
C GLN A 573 12.75 6.76 19.76
N GLN A 574 12.34 6.18 18.63
CA GLN A 574 11.56 4.96 18.56
C GLN A 574 12.26 3.93 17.69
N PHE A 575 12.36 2.70 18.17
CA PHE A 575 12.84 1.55 17.42
C PHE A 575 11.78 0.45 17.50
N LEU A 576 11.28 0.03 16.33
CA LEU A 576 10.21 -0.95 16.19
C LEU A 576 10.69 -2.15 15.37
N VAL A 577 10.29 -3.33 15.82
CA VAL A 577 10.53 -4.60 15.13
C VAL A 577 9.18 -5.26 14.89
N THR A 578 8.86 -5.53 13.63
CA THR A 578 7.55 -6.06 13.20
C THR A 578 7.72 -7.32 12.35
N SER A 579 6.65 -8.12 12.20
CA SER A 579 6.62 -9.28 11.31
C SER A 579 5.69 -8.99 10.13
N ASP A 580 6.12 -9.33 8.91
CA ASP A 580 5.45 -9.02 7.63
C ASP A 580 4.13 -9.79 7.37
N ASP A 581 3.51 -10.40 8.39
CA ASP A 581 2.18 -11.04 8.29
C ASP A 581 1.04 -10.10 7.83
N PHE A 582 1.32 -8.82 7.55
CA PHE A 582 0.33 -7.76 7.26
C PHE A 582 0.20 -7.43 5.78
N ARG A 583 -0.41 -8.33 5.01
CA ARG A 583 -1.02 -7.97 3.72
C ARG A 583 -2.29 -7.13 3.94
N HIS A 584 -2.24 -5.88 3.48
CA HIS A 584 -3.36 -4.95 3.24
C HIS A 584 -4.18 -4.44 4.45
N SER A 585 -3.95 -3.17 4.86
CA SER A 585 -4.95 -2.07 4.78
C SER A 585 -4.50 -0.81 5.56
N PHE A 586 -4.46 0.31 4.81
CA PHE A 586 -4.35 1.76 5.09
C PHE A 586 -3.96 2.30 6.49
N PRO A 587 -3.07 3.31 6.54
CA PRO A 587 -3.24 4.43 7.45
C PRO A 587 -4.20 5.45 6.80
N MET A 588 -5.37 5.66 7.39
CA MET A 588 -6.06 6.95 7.29
C MET A 588 -6.10 7.55 8.68
N LYS A 589 -5.16 8.48 8.92
CA LYS A 589 -5.44 9.81 9.44
C LYS A 589 -4.34 10.76 9.00
#